data_AF-A0A7Y7ZH69-F1
#
_entry.id   AF-A0A7Y7ZH69-F1
#
_cell.length_a   1.000
_cell.length_b   1.000
_cell.length_c   1.000
_cell.angle_alpha   90.00
_cell.angle_beta   90.00
_cell.angle_gamma   90.00
#
_symmetry.space_group_name_H-M   'P 1'
#
loop_
_entity.id
_entity.type
_entity.pdbx_description
1 polymer ?
#
loop_
_entity_poly.entity_id
_entity_poly.type
_entity_poly.pdbx_seq_one_letter_code
_entity_poly.pdbx_strand_id
1 'polypeptide(L)'
;AILVERAQPRNLFVYIFCSGFFPAALTVLVCVLAGLGLLWLDGRFAMPEWLSDFVGYLWLMMFPEAFINGMVVSALVVFCPEWLETFNRTRYLQAPWKDE
;
A
#
# COMPACT_ATOMS: atom_id res chain seq x y z
N ALA A 1 -1.02 6.88 6.13
CA ALA A 1 -0.75 6.75 7.57
C ALA A 1 -1.52 7.78 8.41
N ILE A 2 -1.24 9.08 8.30
CA ILE A 2 -1.83 10.16 9.15
C ILE A 2 -3.38 10.19 9.12
N LEU A 3 -4.00 10.00 7.96
CA LEU A 3 -5.47 9.97 7.81
C LEU A 3 -6.12 8.76 8.52
N VAL A 4 -5.42 7.63 8.57
CA VAL A 4 -5.91 6.39 9.20
C VAL A 4 -5.80 6.51 10.72
N GLU A 5 -4.74 7.13 11.21
CA GLU A 5 -4.57 7.41 12.64
C GLU A 5 -5.67 8.33 13.17
N ARG A 6 -6.03 9.36 12.38
CA ARG A 6 -7.17 10.26 12.64
C ARG A 6 -8.51 9.54 12.63
N ALA A 7 -8.68 8.53 11.77
CA ALA A 7 -9.91 7.74 11.69
C ALA A 7 -10.07 6.74 12.86
N GLN A 8 -9.04 6.58 13.71
CA GLN A 8 -9.07 5.72 14.89
C GLN A 8 -9.69 4.32 14.66
N PRO A 9 -9.41 3.60 13.55
CA PRO A 9 -10.09 2.35 13.23
C PRO A 9 -9.79 1.30 14.31
N ARG A 10 -10.82 0.69 14.90
CA ARG A 10 -10.67 -0.40 15.89
C ARG A 10 -10.07 -1.67 15.27
N ASN A 11 -10.12 -1.80 13.94
CA ASN A 11 -9.68 -2.99 13.22
C ASN A 11 -8.27 -2.81 12.62
N LEU A 12 -7.34 -3.64 13.09
CA LEU A 12 -5.94 -3.71 12.64
C LEU A 12 -5.79 -3.87 11.12
N PHE A 13 -6.69 -4.62 10.49
CA PHE A 13 -6.70 -4.85 9.04
C PHE A 13 -6.88 -3.57 8.22
N VAL A 14 -7.65 -2.59 8.72
CA VAL A 14 -7.85 -1.31 8.02
C VAL A 14 -6.55 -0.51 7.98
N TYR A 15 -5.76 -0.58 9.06
CA TYR A 15 -4.44 0.04 9.12
C TYR A 15 -3.47 -0.60 8.12
N ILE A 16 -3.39 -1.93 8.10
CA ILE A 16 -2.53 -2.68 7.17
C ILE A 16 -2.92 -2.38 5.73
N PHE A 17 -4.22 -2.33 5.41
CA PHE A 17 -4.71 -2.09 4.06
C PHE A 17 -4.40 -0.67 3.58
N CYS A 18 -4.65 0.35 4.41
CA CYS A 18 -4.36 1.73 4.03
C CYS A 18 -2.88 2.11 4.13
N SER A 19 -2.06 1.41 4.91
CA SER A 19 -0.63 1.72 5.08
C SER A 19 0.30 0.87 4.20
N GLY A 20 -0.08 -0.37 3.87
CA GLY A 20 0.73 -1.26 3.04
C GLY A 20 0.17 -1.41 1.63
N PHE A 21 -1.10 -1.82 1.52
CA PHE A 21 -1.68 -2.23 0.24
C PHE A 21 -1.94 -1.04 -0.71
N PHE A 22 -2.66 -0.02 -0.22
CA PHE A 22 -3.07 1.12 -1.04
C PHE A 22 -1.90 1.98 -1.55
N PRO A 23 -0.93 2.40 -0.71
CA PRO A 23 0.21 3.19 -1.19
C PRO A 23 1.13 2.39 -2.13
N ALA A 24 1.22 1.06 -1.99
CA ALA A 24 1.96 0.22 -2.93
C ALA A 24 1.35 0.29 -4.34
N ALA A 25 0.04 0.07 -4.45
CA ALA A 25 -0.67 0.14 -5.72
C ALA A 25 -0.55 1.55 -6.34
N LEU A 26 -0.68 2.60 -5.52
CA LEU A 26 -0.52 3.99 -5.98
C LEU A 26 0.89 4.26 -6.50
N THR A 27 1.92 3.75 -5.80
CA THR A 27 3.33 3.94 -6.18
C THR A 27 3.63 3.28 -7.52
N VAL A 28 3.16 2.05 -7.73
CA VAL A 28 3.30 1.35 -9.02
C VAL A 28 2.62 2.16 -10.13
N LEU A 29 1.39 2.62 -9.91
CA LEU A 29 0.66 3.43 -10.89
C LEU A 29 1.42 4.72 -11.24
N VAL A 30 1.92 5.45 -10.23
CA VAL A 30 2.67 6.70 -10.43
C VAL A 30 3.99 6.45 -11.16
N CYS A 31 4.75 5.41 -10.77
CA CYS A 31 5.99 5.04 -11.44
C CYS A 31 5.76 4.70 -12.92
N VAL A 32 4.70 3.96 -13.23
CA VAL A 32 4.37 3.59 -14.60
C VAL A 32 3.92 4.81 -15.42
N LEU A 33 3.07 5.67 -14.87
CA LEU A 33 2.65 6.92 -15.52
C LEU A 33 3.83 7.87 -15.74
N ALA A 34 4.74 7.99 -14.78
CA ALA A 34 5.95 8.79 -14.90
C ALA A 34 6.90 8.24 -15.98
N GLY A 35 7.08 6.92 -16.03
CA GLY A 35 7.85 6.25 -17.08
C GLY A 35 7.26 6.49 -18.47
N LEU A 36 5.94 6.30 -18.62
CA LEU A 36 5.23 6.59 -19.86
C LEU A 36 5.35 8.07 -20.27
N GLY A 37 5.22 9.00 -19.31
CA GLY A 37 5.38 10.43 -19.55
C GLY A 37 6.79 10.80 -20.01
N LEU A 38 7.83 10.21 -19.41
CA LEU A 38 9.22 10.40 -19.84
C LEU A 38 9.46 9.88 -21.26
N LEU A 39 8.98 8.67 -21.57
CA LEU A 39 9.11 8.10 -22.92
C LEU A 39 8.35 8.93 -23.97
N TRP A 40 7.19 9.46 -23.61
CA TRP A 40 6.40 10.32 -24.48
C TRP A 40 7.13 11.65 -24.77
N LEU A 41 7.77 12.25 -23.76
CA LEU A 41 8.55 13.48 -23.91
C LEU A 41 9.80 13.31 -24.77
N ASP A 42 10.42 12.12 -24.79
CA ASP A 42 11.57 11.83 -25.66
C ASP A 42 11.20 11.82 -27.16
N GLY A 43 9.90 11.78 -27.50
CA GLY A 43 9.39 11.93 -28.87
C GLY A 43 9.74 10.77 -29.82
N ARG A 44 10.57 9.82 -29.39
CA ARG A 44 10.95 8.61 -30.12
C ARG A 44 10.00 7.45 -29.90
N PHE A 45 9.18 7.51 -28.85
CA PHE A 45 8.16 6.51 -28.56
C PHE A 45 6.81 7.00 -29.08
N ALA A 46 6.36 6.43 -30.21
CA ALA A 46 4.96 6.53 -30.60
C ALA A 46 4.12 5.84 -29.50
N MET A 47 3.13 6.57 -28.97
CA MET A 47 2.18 6.06 -27.97
C MET A 47 1.71 4.67 -28.42
N PRO A 48 2.05 3.58 -27.69
CA PRO A 48 1.87 2.24 -28.22
C PRO A 48 0.38 1.92 -28.36
N GLU A 49 -0.04 1.44 -29.54
CA GLU A 49 -1.41 0.95 -29.79
C GLU A 49 -1.84 -0.17 -28.81
N TRP A 50 -0.88 -0.74 -28.08
CA TRP A 50 -1.01 -1.80 -27.09
C TRP A 50 -1.28 -1.29 -25.67
N LEU A 51 -1.68 -0.02 -25.51
CA LEU A 51 -1.98 0.55 -24.19
C LEU A 51 -3.06 -0.27 -23.44
N SER A 52 -4.02 -0.84 -24.18
CA SER A 52 -5.06 -1.73 -23.64
C SER A 52 -4.45 -2.98 -22.99
N ASP A 53 -3.47 -3.59 -23.64
CA ASP A 53 -2.79 -4.79 -23.15
C ASP A 53 -1.86 -4.44 -21.99
N PHE A 54 -1.27 -3.24 -22.04
CA PHE A 54 -0.44 -2.70 -20.98
C PHE A 54 -1.21 -2.52 -19.66
N VAL A 55 -2.48 -2.12 -19.71
CA VAL A 55 -3.35 -2.04 -18.52
C VAL A 55 -3.51 -3.42 -17.85
N GLY A 56 -3.63 -4.48 -18.66
CA GLY A 56 -3.67 -5.86 -18.17
C GLY A 56 -2.40 -6.24 -17.41
N TYR A 57 -1.22 -5.93 -17.97
CA TYR A 57 0.07 -6.14 -17.30
C TYR A 57 0.23 -5.30 -16.04
N LEU A 58 -0.22 -4.04 -16.07
CA LEU A 58 -0.22 -3.13 -14.93
C LEU A 58 -1.03 -3.70 -13.77
N TRP A 59 -2.22 -4.24 -14.06
CA TRP A 59 -3.06 -4.90 -13.07
C TRP A 59 -2.40 -6.15 -12.49
N LEU A 60 -1.83 -6.99 -13.35
CA LEU A 60 -1.09 -8.20 -12.98
C LEU A 60 0.15 -7.91 -12.12
N MET A 61 0.73 -6.72 -12.25
CA MET A 61 1.88 -6.28 -11.47
C MET A 61 1.46 -5.59 -10.15
N MET A 62 0.45 -4.72 -10.18
CA MET A 62 -0.05 -4.02 -9.00
C MET A 62 -0.59 -4.97 -7.93
N PHE A 63 -1.27 -6.03 -8.34
CA PHE A 63 -1.89 -6.98 -7.41
C PHE A 63 -0.88 -7.70 -6.50
N PRO A 64 0.13 -8.41 -7.03
CA PRO A 64 1.13 -9.09 -6.20
C PRO A 64 1.97 -8.09 -5.39
N GLU A 65 2.28 -6.91 -5.94
CA GLU A 65 3.06 -5.89 -5.22
C GLU A 65 2.30 -5.36 -4.00
N ALA A 66 1.01 -5.04 -4.17
CA ALA A 66 0.16 -4.61 -3.08
C ALA A 66 -0.06 -5.73 -2.04
N PHE A 67 -0.17 -6.98 -2.51
CA PHE A 67 -0.32 -8.14 -1.64
C PHE A 67 0.93 -8.41 -0.79
N ILE A 68 2.13 -8.43 -1.41
CA ILE A 68 3.41 -8.61 -0.70
C ILE A 68 3.61 -7.49 0.31
N ASN A 69 3.37 -6.23 -0.06
CA ASN A 69 3.52 -5.12 0.86
C ASN A 69 2.52 -5.22 2.02
N GLY A 70 1.27 -5.61 1.74
CA GLY A 70 0.27 -5.93 2.78
C GLY A 70 0.72 -7.03 3.73
N MET A 71 1.32 -8.12 3.23
CA MET A 71 1.87 -9.19 4.06
C MET A 71 3.04 -8.71 4.92
N VAL A 72 3.98 -7.94 4.36
CA VAL A 72 5.13 -7.40 5.09
C VAL A 72 4.68 -6.45 6.20
N VAL A 73 3.74 -5.54 5.92
CA VAL A 73 3.18 -4.65 6.95
C VAL A 73 2.44 -5.45 8.02
N SER A 74 1.69 -6.49 7.65
CA SER A 74 1.04 -7.39 8.62
C SER A 74 2.06 -8.07 9.55
N ALA A 75 3.15 -8.59 8.97
CA ALA A 75 4.22 -9.22 9.73
C ALA A 75 4.92 -8.22 10.66
N LEU A 76 5.19 -7.00 10.19
CA LEU A 76 5.78 -5.94 11.01
C LEU A 76 4.89 -5.55 12.18
N VAL A 77 3.57 -5.45 11.97
CA VAL A 77 2.61 -5.17 13.05
C VAL A 77 2.64 -6.26 14.12
N VAL A 78 2.81 -7.53 13.75
CA VAL A 78 2.83 -8.66 14.69
C VAL A 78 4.19 -8.83 15.37
N PHE A 79 5.27 -8.85 14.60
CA PHE A 79 6.61 -9.22 15.08
C PHE A 79 7.44 -8.02 15.54
N CYS A 80 7.38 -6.90 14.82
CA CYS A 80 8.20 -5.71 15.10
C CYS A 80 7.39 -4.40 15.18
N PRO A 81 6.37 -4.28 16.05
CA PRO A 81 5.51 -3.10 16.01
C PRO A 81 6.20 -1.78 16.39
N GLU A 82 7.42 -1.77 16.96
CA GLU A 82 8.21 -0.54 17.20
C GLU A 82 8.61 0.15 15.88
N TRP A 83 8.74 -0.60 14.78
CA TRP A 83 9.20 -0.08 13.49
C TRP A 83 8.11 0.71 12.76
N LEU A 84 6.89 0.68 13.27
CA LEU A 84 5.76 1.42 12.76
C LEU A 84 5.55 2.63 13.67
N GLU A 85 6.17 3.77 13.32
CA GLU A 85 6.08 5.04 14.06
C GLU A 85 4.63 5.45 14.38
N THR A 86 3.68 5.06 13.52
CA THR A 86 2.25 5.38 13.61
C THR A 86 1.44 4.31 14.37
N PHE A 87 2.08 3.25 14.88
CA PHE A 87 1.39 2.12 15.49
C PHE A 87 1.38 2.21 17.02
N ASN A 88 0.22 2.54 17.59
CA ASN A 88 0.04 2.57 19.03
C ASN A 88 -0.25 1.17 19.60
N ARG A 89 0.82 0.46 20.02
CA ARG A 89 0.78 -0.88 20.64
C ARG A 89 -0.25 -0.98 21.77
N THR A 90 -0.30 0.04 22.62
CA THR A 90 -1.13 0.09 23.84
C THR A 90 -2.63 0.10 23.53
N ARG A 91 -3.05 0.50 22.33
CA ARG A 91 -4.48 0.53 21.95
C ARG A 91 -4.96 -0.76 21.27
N TYR A 92 -4.09 -1.41 20.50
CA TYR A 92 -4.48 -2.55 19.67
C TYR A 92 -4.21 -3.91 20.31
N LEU A 93 -3.27 -3.98 21.27
CA LEU A 93 -2.87 -5.23 21.93
C LEU A 93 -3.25 -5.28 23.42
N GLN A 94 -4.02 -4.31 23.93
CA GLN A 94 -4.53 -4.41 25.29
C GLN A 94 -5.56 -5.54 25.38
N ALA A 95 -5.26 -6.51 26.26
CA ALA A 95 -6.23 -7.50 26.69
C ALA A 95 -7.42 -6.77 27.34
N PRO A 96 -8.66 -7.23 27.16
CA PRO A 96 -9.78 -6.73 27.96
C PRO A 96 -9.52 -7.20 29.39
N TRP A 97 -8.91 -6.35 30.21
CA TRP A 97 -8.91 -6.56 31.64
C TRP A 97 -10.38 -6.55 32.06
N LYS A 98 -10.83 -7.65 32.67
CA LYS A 98 -12.10 -7.69 33.39
C LYS A 98 -12.02 -6.61 34.45
N ASP A 99 -12.80 -5.55 34.28
CA ASP A 99 -13.22 -4.74 35.42
C ASP A 99 -14.13 -5.66 36.24
N GLU A 100 -13.70 -5.98 37.46
CA GLU A 100 -14.56 -6.54 38.51
C GLU A 100 -15.74 -5.61 38.81
#